data_AF-A0A935ZAZ1-F1
#
_entry.id   AF-A0A935ZAZ1-F1
#
_cell.length_a   1.000
_cell.length_b   1.000
_cell.length_c   1.000
_cell.angle_alpha   90.00
_cell.angle_beta   90.00
_cell.angle_gamma   90.00
#
_symmetry.space_group_name_H-M   'P 1'
#
loop_
_entity.id
_entity.type
_entity.pdbx_description
1 polymer ?
#
loop_
_entity_poly.entity_id
_entity_poly.type
_entity_poly.pdbx_seq_one_letter_code
_entity_poly.pdbx_strand_id
1 'polypeptide(L)'
;MRRVRPQGPIDFTRLALTPEEGFVLSRVDGPTTTRDLVALTGLDEARIDAIVDKLSELGVVDSEPNASVAPPRRTSELPEAEEATDEPVPDAPTEDELLEASSDEDEADPAGAEAAERNYRQIYEWTFREMSTDERVVHAERAQGPDLFALCLDPDPRVVFALLKNATFGLDHARYVALWHRTPQGLDHIARDVAFLRDRQVERRLLRNPQISEPLLLKLLSPKRLVEVYKTCIDREIQERTRQKARSVLHRRWASAPPEERVELLLSTEARCLTLLTGCTIDARSVQILCGRSSFTTMFITSMARFSAAPPALLAHLSKLPLVRKNPQLRRMLQAHKNMPGDAKRSL
;
A
#
# COMPACT_ATOMS: atom_id res chain seq x y z
N MET A 1 -2.02 -6.60 -40.32
CA MET A 1 -1.72 -7.31 -39.07
C MET A 1 -2.98 -8.02 -38.63
N ARG A 2 -2.89 -9.33 -38.39
CA ARG A 2 -4.04 -10.19 -38.05
C ARG A 2 -4.46 -9.90 -36.60
N ARG A 3 -5.76 -9.71 -36.37
CA ARG A 3 -6.33 -9.51 -35.03
C ARG A 3 -6.90 -10.82 -34.53
N VAL A 4 -6.67 -11.07 -33.24
CA VAL A 4 -6.96 -12.32 -32.55
C VAL A 4 -7.87 -11.99 -31.37
N ARG A 5 -9.03 -12.64 -31.26
CA ARG A 5 -9.99 -12.43 -30.16
C ARG A 5 -10.46 -13.77 -29.58
N PRO A 6 -10.59 -13.92 -28.26
CA PRO A 6 -11.09 -15.16 -27.67
C PRO A 6 -12.61 -15.29 -27.85
N GLN A 7 -13.10 -16.48 -28.17
CA GLN A 7 -14.54 -16.77 -28.24
C GLN A 7 -15.08 -17.28 -26.90
N GLY A 8 -15.69 -16.38 -26.12
CA GLY A 8 -16.50 -16.73 -24.94
C GLY A 8 -15.73 -17.39 -23.78
N PRO A 9 -16.44 -17.90 -22.75
CA PRO A 9 -15.82 -18.63 -21.64
C PRO A 9 -15.42 -20.05 -22.09
N ILE A 10 -14.12 -20.31 -22.17
CA ILE A 10 -13.55 -21.55 -22.71
C ILE A 10 -13.10 -22.45 -21.55
N ASP A 11 -13.56 -23.71 -21.54
CA ASP A 11 -13.08 -24.73 -20.59
C ASP A 11 -11.74 -25.32 -21.07
N PHE A 12 -10.65 -24.77 -20.53
CA PHE A 12 -9.28 -25.12 -20.88
C PHE A 12 -8.92 -26.59 -20.62
N THR A 13 -9.69 -27.30 -19.77
CA THR A 13 -9.41 -28.70 -19.41
C THR A 13 -9.87 -29.72 -20.45
N ARG A 14 -10.69 -29.29 -21.41
CA ARG A 14 -11.27 -30.16 -22.44
C ARG A 14 -10.57 -30.06 -23.80
N LEU A 15 -9.62 -29.13 -23.96
CA LEU A 15 -8.89 -28.92 -25.20
C LEU A 15 -7.54 -29.65 -25.16
N ALA A 16 -7.25 -30.45 -26.19
CA ALA A 16 -5.96 -31.12 -26.34
C ALA A 16 -4.89 -30.13 -26.86
N LEU A 17 -4.53 -29.15 -26.03
CA LEU A 17 -3.50 -28.17 -26.33
C LEU A 17 -2.14 -28.63 -25.84
N THR A 18 -1.10 -28.33 -26.61
CA THR A 18 0.27 -28.41 -26.11
C THR A 18 0.55 -27.29 -25.09
N PRO A 19 1.57 -27.42 -24.23
CA PRO A 19 1.94 -26.34 -23.29
C PRO A 19 2.22 -25.00 -24.00
N GLU A 20 2.79 -25.03 -25.20
CA GLU A 20 3.04 -23.85 -26.03
C GLU A 20 1.73 -23.19 -26.50
N GLU A 21 0.77 -23.98 -26.98
CA GLU A 21 -0.53 -23.48 -27.45
C GLU A 21 -1.38 -22.92 -26.30
N GLY A 22 -1.36 -23.60 -25.15
CA GLY A 22 -2.02 -23.11 -23.93
C GLY A 22 -1.40 -21.80 -23.43
N PHE A 23 -0.07 -21.67 -23.53
CA PHE A 23 0.63 -20.44 -23.19
C PHE A 23 0.26 -19.28 -24.11
N VAL A 24 0.27 -19.48 -25.44
CA VAL A 24 -0.17 -18.44 -26.39
C VAL A 24 -1.62 -18.05 -26.12
N LEU A 25 -2.52 -19.02 -25.91
CA LEU A 25 -3.92 -18.76 -25.61
C LEU A 25 -4.12 -17.94 -24.32
N SER A 26 -3.36 -18.24 -23.26
CA SER A 26 -3.40 -17.47 -21.99
C SER A 26 -3.01 -16.00 -22.15
N ARG A 27 -2.35 -15.63 -23.26
CA ARG A 27 -1.95 -14.25 -23.56
C ARG A 27 -2.92 -13.52 -24.47
N VAL A 28 -3.94 -14.21 -25.00
CA VAL A 28 -5.02 -13.62 -25.78
C VAL A 28 -6.12 -13.15 -24.82
N ASP A 29 -5.84 -12.12 -24.04
CA ASP A 29 -6.82 -11.46 -23.17
C ASP A 29 -7.39 -10.22 -23.88
N GLY A 30 -8.42 -10.45 -24.68
CA GLY A 30 -9.03 -9.40 -25.53
C GLY A 30 -8.38 -9.23 -26.92
N PRO A 31 -8.67 -8.13 -27.63
CA PRO A 31 -8.24 -7.95 -29.03
C PRO A 31 -6.73 -7.71 -29.13
N THR A 32 -5.99 -8.77 -29.42
CA THR A 32 -4.51 -8.76 -29.48
C THR A 32 -4.04 -8.96 -30.92
N THR A 33 -2.92 -8.35 -31.31
CA THR A 33 -2.34 -8.58 -32.65
C THR A 33 -1.28 -9.67 -32.63
N THR A 34 -1.01 -10.30 -33.78
CA THR A 34 0.06 -11.32 -33.90
C THR A 34 1.43 -10.79 -33.46
N ARG A 35 1.71 -9.51 -33.74
CA ARG A 35 2.94 -8.84 -33.30
C ARG A 35 3.03 -8.68 -31.77
N ASP A 36 1.90 -8.41 -31.12
CA ASP A 36 1.87 -8.31 -29.65
C ASP A 36 2.06 -9.69 -29.01
N LEU A 37 1.51 -10.74 -29.63
CA LEU A 37 1.76 -12.11 -29.19
C LEU A 37 3.23 -12.51 -29.35
N VAL A 38 3.90 -12.09 -30.44
CA VAL A 38 5.36 -12.27 -30.60
C VAL A 38 6.11 -11.60 -29.45
N ALA A 39 5.76 -10.35 -29.14
CA ALA A 39 6.42 -9.59 -28.07
C ALA A 39 6.18 -10.20 -26.68
N LEU A 40 4.99 -10.74 -26.42
CA LEU A 40 4.60 -11.30 -25.13
C LEU A 40 5.08 -12.73 -24.88
N THR A 41 5.24 -13.53 -25.95
CA THR A 41 5.61 -14.95 -25.83
C THR A 41 7.06 -15.23 -26.18
N GLY A 42 7.72 -14.32 -26.91
CA GLY A 42 9.09 -14.50 -27.39
C GLY A 42 9.22 -15.55 -28.51
N LEU A 43 8.11 -16.04 -29.06
CA LEU A 43 8.06 -16.98 -30.17
C LEU A 43 8.16 -16.25 -31.52
N ASP A 44 8.61 -16.95 -32.56
CA ASP A 44 8.67 -16.38 -33.91
C ASP A 44 7.27 -16.18 -34.52
N GLU A 45 7.16 -15.20 -35.42
CA GLU A 45 5.88 -14.80 -36.02
C GLU A 45 5.22 -15.94 -36.81
N ALA A 46 6.02 -16.77 -37.51
CA ALA A 46 5.50 -17.90 -38.28
C ALA A 46 4.93 -19.00 -37.37
N ARG A 47 5.56 -19.24 -36.21
CA ARG A 47 5.08 -20.19 -35.20
C ARG A 47 3.81 -19.69 -34.52
N ILE A 48 3.72 -18.40 -34.24
CA ILE A 48 2.49 -17.82 -33.67
C ILE A 48 1.35 -17.87 -34.66
N ASP A 49 1.59 -17.57 -35.94
CA ASP A 49 0.56 -17.68 -36.96
C ASP A 49 0.01 -19.11 -37.07
N ALA A 50 0.89 -20.13 -37.05
CA ALA A 50 0.47 -21.54 -37.06
C ALA A 50 -0.34 -21.94 -35.81
N ILE A 51 0.01 -21.41 -34.63
CA ILE A 51 -0.74 -21.66 -33.39
C ILE A 51 -2.10 -20.95 -33.44
N VAL A 52 -2.15 -19.71 -33.91
CA VAL A 52 -3.39 -18.93 -34.05
C VAL A 52 -4.33 -19.57 -35.07
N ASP A 53 -3.81 -20.11 -36.19
CA ASP A 53 -4.59 -20.88 -37.16
C ASP A 53 -5.25 -22.10 -36.50
N LYS A 54 -4.46 -22.89 -35.77
CA LYS A 54 -4.96 -24.08 -35.08
C LYS A 54 -5.97 -23.73 -33.98
N LEU A 55 -5.75 -22.65 -33.22
CA LEU A 55 -6.71 -22.17 -32.21
C LEU A 55 -8.00 -21.64 -32.84
N SER A 56 -7.92 -21.08 -34.05
CA SER A 56 -9.09 -20.64 -34.81
C SER A 56 -9.89 -21.83 -35.37
N GLU A 57 -9.22 -22.87 -35.87
CA GLU A 57 -9.86 -24.14 -36.27
C GLU A 57 -10.58 -24.83 -35.11
N LEU A 58 -10.03 -24.73 -33.89
CA LEU A 58 -10.65 -25.26 -32.67
C LEU A 58 -11.82 -24.39 -32.15
N GLY A 59 -12.13 -23.27 -32.80
CA GLY A 59 -13.21 -22.35 -32.41
C GLY A 59 -12.94 -21.58 -31.11
N VAL A 60 -11.68 -21.58 -30.66
CA VAL A 60 -11.25 -20.94 -29.41
C VAL A 60 -11.01 -19.44 -29.64
N VAL A 61 -10.68 -19.08 -30.88
CA VAL A 61 -10.22 -17.74 -31.25
C VAL A 61 -10.79 -17.32 -32.62
N ASP A 62 -11.32 -16.10 -32.68
CA ASP A 62 -11.65 -15.43 -33.93
C ASP A 62 -10.43 -14.73 -34.50
N SER A 63 -10.19 -14.94 -35.80
CA SER A 63 -9.12 -14.28 -36.52
C SER A 63 -9.66 -13.53 -37.74
N GLU A 64 -9.61 -12.19 -37.68
CA GLU A 64 -10.07 -11.33 -38.78
C GLU A 64 -8.87 -10.81 -39.61
N PRO A 65 -8.89 -10.96 -40.95
CA PRO A 65 -7.98 -10.26 -41.83
C PRO A 65 -8.39 -8.78 -41.99
N ASN A 66 -7.44 -7.89 -41.69
CA ASN A 66 -7.60 -6.44 -41.56
C ASN A 66 -8.32 -5.75 -42.75
N ALA A 67 -9.49 -5.16 -42.51
CA ALA A 67 -10.10 -4.17 -43.38
C ALA A 67 -9.47 -2.78 -43.13
N SER A 68 -8.93 -2.20 -44.20
CA SER A 68 -8.30 -0.89 -44.28
C SER A 68 -9.19 0.26 -43.76
N VAL A 69 -8.68 1.02 -42.78
CA VAL A 69 -9.12 2.41 -42.55
C VAL A 69 -7.91 3.32 -42.68
N ALA A 70 -7.96 4.19 -43.69
CA ALA A 70 -6.96 5.16 -44.06
C ALA A 70 -6.85 6.33 -43.05
N PRO A 71 -5.66 6.93 -42.85
CA PRO A 71 -5.50 8.10 -41.98
C PRO A 71 -5.80 9.40 -42.75
N PRO A 72 -6.49 10.40 -42.18
CA PRO A 72 -6.50 11.72 -42.79
C PRO A 72 -5.18 12.46 -42.50
N ARG A 73 -4.78 13.15 -43.55
CA ARG A 73 -3.53 13.87 -43.81
C ARG A 73 -3.24 14.99 -42.81
N ARG A 74 -1.95 15.15 -42.52
CA ARG A 74 -1.35 16.40 -42.02
C ARG A 74 -1.42 17.46 -43.10
N THR A 75 -1.93 18.64 -42.77
CA THR A 75 -1.61 19.90 -43.46
C THR A 75 -1.19 20.91 -42.41
N SER A 76 0.03 21.41 -42.60
CA SER A 76 0.64 22.57 -41.96
C SER A 76 -0.14 23.84 -42.25
N GLU A 77 -0.41 24.66 -41.24
CA GLU A 77 -0.40 26.12 -41.31
C GLU A 77 -0.58 26.72 -39.88
N LEU A 78 0.39 27.54 -39.46
CA LEU A 78 0.30 28.59 -38.43
C LEU A 78 0.38 29.92 -39.19
N PRO A 79 -0.07 31.09 -38.68
CA PRO A 79 -0.38 31.42 -37.28
C PRO A 79 -1.65 32.28 -37.05
N GLU A 80 -2.14 32.34 -35.80
CA GLU A 80 -2.41 33.57 -35.01
C GLU A 80 -3.40 33.33 -33.85
N ALA A 81 -3.04 33.92 -32.71
CA ALA A 81 -3.79 34.38 -31.53
C ALA A 81 -5.13 33.74 -31.08
N GLU A 82 -5.20 33.62 -29.75
CA GLU A 82 -6.37 33.63 -28.87
C GLU A 82 -6.80 32.34 -28.16
N GLU A 83 -7.03 32.55 -26.86
CA GLU A 83 -7.80 31.79 -25.89
C GLU A 83 -7.22 30.52 -25.24
N ALA A 84 -6.87 30.73 -23.97
CA ALA A 84 -6.68 29.75 -22.92
C ALA A 84 -7.92 28.85 -22.80
N THR A 85 -7.74 27.56 -23.02
CA THR A 85 -8.64 26.52 -22.53
C THR A 85 -7.93 25.73 -21.44
N ASP A 86 -8.66 25.62 -20.34
CA ASP A 86 -8.35 25.02 -19.06
C ASP A 86 -8.22 23.50 -19.23
N GLU A 87 -6.99 22.99 -19.37
CA GLU A 87 -6.73 21.56 -19.17
C GLU A 87 -6.72 21.29 -17.66
N PRO A 88 -7.54 20.36 -17.15
CA PRO A 88 -7.51 19.99 -15.75
C PRO A 88 -6.17 19.30 -15.47
N VAL A 89 -5.37 19.94 -14.61
CA VAL A 89 -4.21 19.32 -13.96
C VAL A 89 -4.72 18.04 -13.28
N PRO A 90 -4.06 16.88 -13.46
CA PRO A 90 -4.51 15.64 -12.85
C PRO A 90 -4.56 15.83 -11.33
N ASP A 91 -5.71 15.45 -10.75
CA ASP A 91 -5.99 15.53 -9.33
C ASP A 91 -4.84 14.92 -8.52
N ALA A 92 -4.47 15.62 -7.44
CA ALA A 92 -3.57 15.05 -6.45
C ALA A 92 -4.19 13.77 -5.87
N PRO A 93 -3.40 12.70 -5.67
CA PRO A 93 -3.94 11.41 -5.27
C PRO A 93 -4.69 11.52 -3.94
N THR A 94 -5.88 10.93 -3.90
CA THR A 94 -6.76 10.82 -2.75
C THR A 94 -6.11 10.03 -1.58
N GLU A 95 -6.72 10.09 -0.39
CA GLU A 95 -6.22 9.34 0.79
C GLU A 95 -6.16 7.83 0.54
N ASP A 96 -7.03 7.31 -0.32
CA ASP A 96 -7.01 5.90 -0.74
C ASP A 96 -5.89 5.63 -1.76
N GLU A 97 -5.62 6.52 -2.71
CA GLU A 97 -4.53 6.36 -3.70
C GLU A 97 -3.12 6.43 -3.09
N LEU A 98 -2.93 7.18 -1.99
CA LEU A 98 -1.66 7.21 -1.23
C LEU A 98 -1.43 5.93 -0.38
N LEU A 99 -2.49 5.16 -0.12
CA LEU A 99 -2.42 3.86 0.54
C LEU A 99 -2.14 2.76 -0.51
N GLU A 100 -2.78 2.84 -1.68
CA GLU A 100 -2.59 1.91 -2.81
C GLU A 100 -1.20 2.02 -3.46
N ALA A 101 -0.62 3.22 -3.59
CA ALA A 101 0.72 3.38 -4.17
C ALA A 101 1.88 2.77 -3.33
N SER A 102 1.57 2.07 -2.23
CA SER A 102 2.55 1.38 -1.38
C SER A 102 2.35 -0.14 -1.27
N SER A 103 1.39 -0.72 -1.99
CA SER A 103 1.00 -2.14 -1.86
C SER A 103 1.48 -3.09 -2.98
N ASP A 104 2.02 -2.59 -4.09
CA ASP A 104 1.97 -3.35 -5.35
C ASP A 104 3.13 -4.29 -5.69
N GLU A 105 3.91 -4.80 -4.73
CA GLU A 105 5.08 -5.65 -5.09
C GLU A 105 5.08 -7.10 -4.58
N ASP A 106 4.06 -7.61 -3.88
CA ASP A 106 4.02 -9.05 -3.48
C ASP A 106 2.61 -9.57 -3.14
N GLU A 107 1.58 -9.25 -3.94
CA GLU A 107 0.29 -9.96 -3.80
C GLU A 107 0.35 -11.33 -4.49
N ALA A 108 0.78 -12.33 -3.72
CA ALA A 108 0.50 -13.73 -4.07
C ALA A 108 -1.00 -13.93 -4.27
N ASP A 109 -1.39 -14.79 -5.22
CA ASP A 109 -2.80 -15.13 -5.49
C ASP A 109 -3.55 -15.39 -4.15
N PRO A 110 -4.49 -14.51 -3.76
CA PRO A 110 -5.14 -14.60 -2.46
C PRO A 110 -5.92 -15.90 -2.31
N ALA A 111 -6.46 -16.46 -3.41
CA ALA A 111 -7.17 -17.73 -3.38
C ALA A 111 -6.24 -18.91 -3.07
N GLY A 112 -5.04 -18.92 -3.65
CA GLY A 112 -4.00 -19.92 -3.37
C GLY A 112 -3.47 -19.88 -1.94
N ALA A 113 -3.25 -18.67 -1.40
CA ALA A 113 -2.78 -18.46 -0.04
C ALA A 113 -3.83 -18.92 1.01
N GLU A 114 -5.11 -18.61 0.79
CA GLU A 114 -6.19 -19.07 1.66
C GLU A 114 -6.34 -20.60 1.66
N ALA A 115 -6.21 -21.24 0.50
CA ALA A 115 -6.29 -22.70 0.38
C ALA A 115 -5.13 -23.39 1.13
N ALA A 116 -3.90 -22.87 0.99
CA ALA A 116 -2.73 -23.37 1.71
C ALA A 116 -2.90 -23.20 3.23
N GLU A 117 -3.41 -22.05 3.69
CA GLU A 117 -3.67 -21.83 5.11
C GLU A 117 -4.70 -22.83 5.67
N ARG A 118 -5.78 -23.11 4.95
CA ARG A 118 -6.77 -24.12 5.36
C ARG A 118 -6.14 -25.49 5.50
N ASN A 119 -5.21 -25.85 4.61
CA ASN A 119 -4.46 -27.10 4.69
C ASN A 119 -3.59 -27.16 5.96
N TYR A 120 -2.81 -26.12 6.25
CA TYR A 120 -1.97 -26.09 7.46
C TYR A 120 -2.77 -26.18 8.76
N ARG A 121 -3.95 -25.54 8.82
CA ARG A 121 -4.87 -25.67 9.96
C ARG A 121 -5.34 -27.11 10.14
N GLN A 122 -5.70 -27.80 9.05
CA GLN A 122 -6.12 -29.21 9.12
C GLN A 122 -5.01 -30.12 9.61
N ILE A 123 -3.78 -29.92 9.12
CA ILE A 123 -2.60 -30.66 9.60
C ILE A 123 -2.40 -30.43 11.10
N TYR A 124 -2.48 -29.18 11.57
CA TYR A 124 -2.35 -28.89 12.99
C TYR A 124 -3.41 -29.63 13.83
N GLU A 125 -4.66 -29.55 13.41
CA GLU A 125 -5.80 -30.16 14.12
C GLU A 125 -5.72 -31.68 14.21
N TRP A 126 -5.26 -32.36 13.14
CA TRP A 126 -5.20 -33.83 13.12
C TRP A 126 -3.90 -34.40 13.68
N THR A 127 -2.78 -33.71 13.49
CA THR A 127 -1.46 -34.26 13.82
C THR A 127 -0.98 -33.75 15.18
N PHE A 128 -1.07 -32.44 15.43
CA PHE A 128 -0.34 -31.82 16.53
C PHE A 128 -1.22 -31.47 17.74
N ARG A 129 -2.52 -31.21 17.55
CA ARG A 129 -3.41 -30.70 18.61
C ARG A 129 -3.46 -31.60 19.85
N GLU A 130 -3.53 -32.92 19.67
CA GLU A 130 -3.63 -33.90 20.77
C GLU A 130 -2.27 -34.22 21.41
N MET A 131 -1.16 -33.82 20.78
CA MET A 131 0.17 -33.99 21.38
C MET A 131 0.34 -33.08 22.59
N SER A 132 1.19 -33.50 23.53
CA SER A 132 1.65 -32.61 24.60
C SER A 132 2.48 -31.47 24.04
N THR A 133 2.60 -30.35 24.77
CA THR A 133 3.46 -29.25 24.32
C THR A 133 4.91 -29.71 24.15
N ASP A 134 5.42 -30.54 25.06
CA ASP A 134 6.82 -30.96 25.03
C ASP A 134 7.12 -31.80 23.77
N GLU A 135 6.18 -32.65 23.35
CA GLU A 135 6.25 -33.34 22.06
C GLU A 135 6.24 -32.36 20.89
N ARG A 136 5.31 -31.39 20.88
CA ARG A 136 5.26 -30.37 19.81
C ARG A 136 6.52 -29.52 19.73
N VAL A 137 7.15 -29.20 20.87
CA VAL A 137 8.43 -28.50 20.93
C VAL A 137 9.52 -29.32 20.23
N VAL A 138 9.60 -30.63 20.49
CA VAL A 138 10.57 -31.51 19.83
C VAL A 138 10.29 -31.60 18.32
N HIS A 139 9.02 -31.68 17.92
CA HIS A 139 8.64 -31.68 16.51
C HIS A 139 8.99 -30.36 15.81
N ALA A 140 8.74 -29.21 16.46
CA ALA A 140 9.00 -27.88 15.89
C ALA A 140 10.46 -27.66 15.49
N GLU A 141 11.43 -28.18 16.25
CA GLU A 141 12.86 -28.02 15.93
C GLU A 141 13.27 -28.76 14.63
N ARG A 142 12.46 -29.71 14.15
CA ARG A 142 12.81 -30.61 13.03
C ARG A 142 11.78 -30.68 11.90
N ALA A 143 10.58 -30.13 12.11
CA ALA A 143 9.50 -30.14 11.13
C ALA A 143 9.93 -29.46 9.82
N GLN A 144 9.35 -29.91 8.71
CA GLN A 144 9.64 -29.40 7.37
C GLN A 144 8.35 -29.27 6.58
N GLY A 145 8.37 -28.44 5.54
CA GLY A 145 7.24 -28.30 4.61
C GLY A 145 5.93 -27.93 5.32
N PRO A 146 4.79 -28.55 4.97
CA PRO A 146 3.48 -28.22 5.54
C PRO A 146 3.39 -28.37 7.07
N ASP A 147 4.10 -29.32 7.67
CA ASP A 147 4.11 -29.54 9.12
C ASP A 147 4.73 -28.36 9.86
N LEU A 148 5.76 -27.75 9.28
CA LEU A 148 6.39 -26.56 9.85
C LEU A 148 5.43 -25.37 9.85
N PHE A 149 4.69 -25.16 8.76
CA PHE A 149 3.62 -24.15 8.69
C PHE A 149 2.47 -24.44 9.65
N ALA A 150 2.08 -25.71 9.81
CA ALA A 150 1.05 -26.11 10.76
C ALA A 150 1.46 -25.77 12.20
N LEU A 151 2.71 -26.05 12.60
CA LEU A 151 3.23 -25.72 13.92
C LEU A 151 3.38 -24.20 14.14
N CYS A 152 3.46 -23.37 13.10
CA CYS A 152 3.42 -21.91 13.24
C CYS A 152 2.08 -21.39 13.78
N LEU A 153 1.02 -22.20 13.72
CA LEU A 153 -0.32 -21.90 14.24
C LEU A 153 -0.49 -22.32 15.72
N ASP A 154 0.53 -22.92 16.32
CA ASP A 154 0.50 -23.37 17.71
C ASP A 154 0.28 -22.19 18.68
N PRO A 155 -0.63 -22.31 19.66
CA PRO A 155 -0.89 -21.25 20.62
C PRO A 155 0.16 -21.13 21.74
N ASP A 156 0.99 -22.16 21.98
CA ASP A 156 1.98 -22.19 23.05
C ASP A 156 3.28 -21.50 22.60
N PRO A 157 3.71 -20.41 23.27
CA PRO A 157 4.90 -19.67 22.88
C PRO A 157 6.19 -20.51 22.95
N ARG A 158 6.21 -21.61 23.72
CA ARG A 158 7.36 -22.53 23.76
C ARG A 158 7.59 -23.22 22.42
N VAL A 159 6.52 -23.52 21.68
CA VAL A 159 6.61 -24.12 20.35
C VAL A 159 7.17 -23.11 19.36
N VAL A 160 6.71 -21.86 19.39
CA VAL A 160 7.31 -20.77 18.57
C VAL A 160 8.78 -20.57 18.87
N PHE A 161 9.17 -20.60 20.15
CA PHE A 161 10.58 -20.51 20.52
C PHE A 161 11.42 -21.66 19.94
N ALA A 162 10.86 -22.86 19.87
CA ALA A 162 11.50 -24.02 19.26
C ALA A 162 11.58 -23.93 17.73
N LEU A 163 10.52 -23.44 17.08
CA LEU A 163 10.48 -23.18 15.63
C LEU A 163 11.63 -22.28 15.18
N LEU A 164 11.97 -21.26 15.96
CA LEU A 164 13.08 -20.34 15.67
C LEU A 164 14.46 -21.01 15.64
N LYS A 165 14.61 -22.20 16.22
CA LYS A 165 15.85 -22.99 16.16
C LYS A 165 15.89 -23.93 14.95
N ASN A 166 14.77 -24.12 14.26
CA ASN A 166 14.69 -24.99 13.11
C ASN A 166 15.44 -24.36 11.93
N ALA A 167 16.36 -25.11 11.32
CA ALA A 167 17.21 -24.62 10.23
C ALA A 167 16.43 -24.18 8.97
N THR A 168 15.20 -24.67 8.80
CA THR A 168 14.34 -24.34 7.65
C THR A 168 13.33 -23.22 7.95
N PHE A 169 13.32 -22.70 9.18
CA PHE A 169 12.45 -21.58 9.57
C PHE A 169 12.93 -20.27 8.93
N GLY A 170 12.30 -19.92 7.81
CA GLY A 170 12.50 -18.65 7.11
C GLY A 170 11.40 -17.60 7.33
N LEU A 171 11.43 -16.56 6.48
CA LEU A 171 10.52 -15.41 6.52
C LEU A 171 9.04 -15.81 6.42
N ASP A 172 8.68 -16.75 5.55
CA ASP A 172 7.27 -17.13 5.37
C ASP A 172 6.65 -17.67 6.65
N HIS A 173 7.40 -18.49 7.39
CA HIS A 173 6.98 -18.99 8.71
C HIS A 173 6.83 -17.85 9.73
N ALA A 174 7.81 -16.93 9.78
CA ALA A 174 7.74 -15.76 10.65
C ALA A 174 6.50 -14.90 10.34
N ARG A 175 6.16 -14.74 9.06
CA ARG A 175 4.95 -14.03 8.62
C ARG A 175 3.67 -14.75 9.04
N TYR A 176 3.63 -16.09 9.07
CA TYR A 176 2.49 -16.85 9.62
C TYR A 176 2.34 -16.66 11.13
N VAL A 177 3.44 -16.81 11.88
CA VAL A 177 3.43 -16.59 13.35
C VAL A 177 3.00 -15.15 13.68
N ALA A 178 3.54 -14.17 12.96
CA ALA A 178 3.22 -12.75 13.15
C ALA A 178 1.71 -12.47 13.01
N LEU A 179 1.05 -13.11 12.06
CA LEU A 179 -0.38 -12.90 11.80
C LEU A 179 -1.28 -13.65 12.79
N TRP A 180 -0.95 -14.90 13.10
CA TRP A 180 -1.89 -15.82 13.73
C TRP A 180 -1.61 -16.15 15.19
N HIS A 181 -0.40 -15.86 15.70
CA HIS A 181 -0.05 -16.25 17.05
C HIS A 181 -0.92 -15.54 18.08
N ARG A 182 -1.37 -16.30 19.09
CA ARG A 182 -2.46 -15.90 19.99
C ARG A 182 -2.00 -15.29 21.31
N THR A 183 -0.70 -15.23 21.56
CA THR A 183 -0.15 -14.62 22.78
C THR A 183 0.94 -13.60 22.46
N PRO A 184 1.04 -12.51 23.25
CA PRO A 184 2.10 -11.52 23.08
C PRO A 184 3.51 -12.12 23.18
N GLN A 185 3.70 -13.11 24.07
CA GLN A 185 5.00 -13.74 24.30
C GLN A 185 5.55 -14.43 23.04
N GLY A 186 4.71 -15.11 22.25
CA GLY A 186 5.20 -15.73 21.01
C GLY A 186 5.49 -14.71 19.91
N LEU A 187 4.75 -13.60 19.86
CA LEU A 187 5.09 -12.49 18.95
C LEU A 187 6.41 -11.83 19.35
N ASP A 188 6.66 -11.69 20.65
CA ASP A 188 7.92 -11.18 21.18
C ASP A 188 9.11 -12.10 20.84
N HIS A 189 8.90 -13.41 20.65
CA HIS A 189 9.94 -14.33 20.16
C HIS A 189 10.37 -14.01 18.74
N ILE A 190 9.42 -13.79 17.82
CA ILE A 190 9.72 -13.34 16.44
C ILE A 190 10.52 -12.03 16.47
N ALA A 191 10.13 -11.11 17.35
CA ALA A 191 10.77 -9.81 17.47
C ALA A 191 12.19 -9.84 18.04
N ARG A 192 12.70 -10.99 18.52
CA ARG A 192 14.10 -11.12 18.96
C ARG A 192 15.07 -11.06 17.79
N ASP A 193 14.67 -11.57 16.64
CA ASP A 193 15.48 -11.50 15.42
C ASP A 193 15.15 -10.21 14.65
N VAL A 194 16.16 -9.34 14.53
CA VAL A 194 16.03 -8.07 13.80
C VAL A 194 15.85 -8.31 12.30
N ALA A 195 16.32 -9.43 11.76
CA ALA A 195 16.13 -9.77 10.35
C ALA A 195 14.64 -9.88 10.00
N PHE A 196 13.83 -10.50 10.88
CA PHE A 196 12.38 -10.58 10.70
C PHE A 196 11.70 -9.22 10.83
N LEU A 197 12.17 -8.36 11.73
CA LEU A 197 11.61 -7.01 11.88
C LEU A 197 11.93 -6.08 10.70
N ARG A 198 12.90 -6.42 9.85
CA ARG A 198 13.20 -5.68 8.62
C ARG A 198 12.29 -6.09 7.46
N ASP A 199 11.63 -7.25 7.55
CA ASP A 199 10.68 -7.69 6.54
C ASP A 199 9.35 -6.92 6.67
N ARG A 200 8.95 -6.24 5.59
CA ARG A 200 7.74 -5.41 5.57
C ARG A 200 6.47 -6.21 5.83
N GLN A 201 6.41 -7.47 5.37
CA GLN A 201 5.22 -8.29 5.57
C GLN A 201 5.10 -8.80 7.02
N VAL A 202 6.20 -9.21 7.64
CA VAL A 202 6.23 -9.53 9.07
C VAL A 202 5.76 -8.33 9.88
N GLU A 203 6.30 -7.15 9.60
CA GLU A 203 5.92 -5.92 10.28
C GLU A 203 4.42 -5.59 10.12
N ARG A 204 3.89 -5.61 8.89
CA ARG A 204 2.47 -5.37 8.58
C ARG A 204 1.57 -6.38 9.32
N ARG A 205 1.95 -7.66 9.34
CA ARG A 205 1.20 -8.72 10.03
C ARG A 205 1.26 -8.58 11.55
N LEU A 206 2.41 -8.24 12.12
CA LEU A 206 2.54 -7.94 13.56
C LEU A 206 1.65 -6.78 13.98
N LEU A 207 1.62 -5.70 13.20
CA LEU A 207 0.79 -4.51 13.50
C LEU A 207 -0.71 -4.81 13.46
N ARG A 208 -1.14 -5.75 12.62
CA ARG A 208 -2.54 -6.21 12.51
C ARG A 208 -2.92 -7.22 13.57
N ASN A 209 -1.95 -7.88 14.18
CA ASN A 209 -2.22 -8.91 15.18
C ASN A 209 -2.79 -8.27 16.48
N PRO A 210 -3.99 -8.69 16.94
CA PRO A 210 -4.62 -8.18 18.16
C PRO A 210 -3.80 -8.38 19.45
N GLN A 211 -2.85 -9.32 19.41
CA GLN A 211 -2.03 -9.73 20.56
C GLN A 211 -0.68 -8.98 20.62
N ILE A 212 -0.43 -8.01 19.74
CA ILE A 212 0.81 -7.23 19.76
C ILE A 212 1.01 -6.56 21.13
N SER A 213 2.18 -6.80 21.72
CA SER A 213 2.57 -6.20 22.99
C SER A 213 2.89 -4.71 22.80
N GLU A 214 2.68 -3.89 23.82
CA GLU A 214 3.08 -2.48 23.76
C GLU A 214 4.59 -2.28 23.58
N PRO A 215 5.48 -3.04 24.25
CA PRO A 215 6.91 -3.00 23.98
C PRO A 215 7.25 -3.34 22.53
N LEU A 216 6.58 -4.32 21.93
CA LEU A 216 6.79 -4.68 20.53
C LEU A 216 6.31 -3.58 19.60
N LEU A 217 5.11 -3.03 19.81
CA LEU A 217 4.60 -1.89 19.04
C LEU A 217 5.58 -0.71 19.10
N LEU A 218 6.12 -0.40 20.28
CA LEU A 218 7.15 0.62 20.45
C LEU A 218 8.42 0.28 19.67
N LYS A 219 8.87 -0.97 19.70
CA LYS A 219 10.05 -1.42 18.95
C LYS A 219 9.87 -1.26 17.45
N LEU A 220 8.67 -1.53 16.93
CA LEU A 220 8.34 -1.36 15.51
C LEU A 220 8.24 0.12 15.09
N LEU A 221 7.64 0.98 15.92
CA LEU A 221 7.33 2.37 15.54
C LEU A 221 8.40 3.39 15.95
N SER A 222 9.24 3.09 16.96
CA SER A 222 10.28 4.02 17.43
C SER A 222 11.36 4.35 16.40
N PRO A 223 11.83 3.44 15.52
CA PRO A 223 12.86 3.80 14.53
C PRO A 223 12.31 4.51 13.29
N LYS A 224 10.97 4.53 13.11
CA LYS A 224 10.31 5.01 11.89
C LYS A 224 10.32 6.52 11.73
N ARG A 225 9.93 7.03 10.58
CA ARG A 225 9.66 8.48 10.42
C ARG A 225 8.24 8.83 10.88
N LEU A 226 7.98 10.07 11.26
CA LEU A 226 6.66 10.55 11.67
C LEU A 226 5.56 10.22 10.64
N VAL A 227 5.89 10.31 9.34
CA VAL A 227 4.98 9.94 8.24
C VAL A 227 4.54 8.48 8.34
N GLU A 228 5.47 7.55 8.59
CA GLU A 228 5.17 6.12 8.68
C GLU A 228 4.41 5.78 9.97
N VAL A 229 4.72 6.47 11.08
CA VAL A 229 3.95 6.33 12.32
C VAL A 229 2.52 6.83 12.11
N TYR A 230 2.35 7.96 11.42
CA TYR A 230 1.03 8.49 11.07
C TYR A 230 0.23 7.53 10.18
N LYS A 231 0.84 6.93 9.15
CA LYS A 231 0.20 5.89 8.31
C LYS A 231 -0.35 4.75 9.17
N THR A 232 0.42 4.29 10.16
CA THR A 232 -0.04 3.28 11.12
C THR A 232 -1.25 3.74 11.96
N CYS A 233 -1.33 5.02 12.31
CA CYS A 233 -2.45 5.57 13.09
C CYS A 233 -3.77 5.63 12.34
N ILE A 234 -3.75 5.61 11.00
CA ILE A 234 -4.93 5.72 10.13
C ILE A 234 -5.26 4.43 9.38
N ASP A 235 -4.36 3.45 9.36
CA ASP A 235 -4.56 2.16 8.67
C ASP A 235 -5.80 1.42 9.22
N ARG A 236 -6.79 1.22 8.35
CA ARG A 236 -8.08 0.62 8.72
C ARG A 236 -7.97 -0.86 9.10
N GLU A 237 -6.95 -1.55 8.61
CA GLU A 237 -6.72 -2.97 8.82
C GLU A 237 -6.05 -3.26 10.19
N ILE A 238 -5.50 -2.23 10.84
CA ILE A 238 -4.98 -2.32 12.20
C ILE A 238 -6.12 -2.16 13.21
N GLN A 239 -6.13 -3.00 14.25
CA GLN A 239 -7.12 -2.92 15.32
C GLN A 239 -7.11 -1.54 16.01
N GLU A 240 -8.30 -1.01 16.33
CA GLU A 240 -8.44 0.33 16.93
C GLU A 240 -7.64 0.50 18.23
N ARG A 241 -7.55 -0.54 19.08
CA ARG A 241 -6.72 -0.50 20.30
C ARG A 241 -5.23 -0.27 19.98
N THR A 242 -4.72 -0.93 18.94
CA THR A 242 -3.33 -0.77 18.48
C THR A 242 -3.14 0.61 17.87
N ARG A 243 -4.10 1.11 17.07
CA ARG A 243 -4.06 2.48 16.54
C ARG A 243 -4.06 3.53 17.65
N GLN A 244 -4.85 3.37 18.70
CA GLN A 244 -4.87 4.28 19.85
C GLN A 244 -3.49 4.37 20.52
N LYS A 245 -2.82 3.23 20.73
CA LYS A 245 -1.44 3.21 21.23
C LYS A 245 -0.46 3.85 20.24
N ALA A 246 -0.60 3.59 18.94
CA ALA A 246 0.22 4.23 17.92
C ALA A 246 0.04 5.76 17.90
N ARG A 247 -1.17 6.28 18.14
CA ARG A 247 -1.42 7.73 18.29
C ARG A 247 -0.67 8.32 19.48
N SER A 248 -0.60 7.61 20.61
CA SER A 248 0.24 8.02 21.75
C SER A 248 1.73 8.08 21.39
N VAL A 249 2.21 7.13 20.57
CA VAL A 249 3.59 7.16 20.03
C VAL A 249 3.79 8.37 19.12
N LEU A 250 2.85 8.63 18.20
CA LEU A 250 2.88 9.78 17.31
C LEU A 250 2.94 11.09 18.09
N HIS A 251 2.14 11.24 19.15
CA HIS A 251 2.09 12.45 19.98
C HIS A 251 3.41 12.68 20.72
N ARG A 252 3.96 11.63 21.34
CA ARG A 252 5.26 11.67 22.02
C ARG A 252 6.39 12.01 21.04
N ARG A 253 6.37 11.39 19.85
CA ARG A 253 7.39 11.62 18.83
C ARG A 253 7.27 12.99 18.18
N TRP A 254 6.06 13.50 17.99
CA TRP A 254 5.85 14.86 17.52
C TRP A 254 6.60 15.85 18.41
N ALA A 255 6.50 15.72 19.74
CA ALA A 255 7.14 16.63 20.70
C ALA A 255 8.68 16.66 20.62
N SER A 256 9.33 15.57 20.20
CA SER A 256 10.81 15.48 20.12
C SER A 256 11.38 15.42 18.70
N ALA A 257 10.55 15.29 17.66
CA ALA A 257 11.00 15.22 16.28
C ALA A 257 11.67 16.52 15.80
N PRO A 258 12.68 16.42 14.91
CA PRO A 258 13.29 17.58 14.28
C PRO A 258 12.27 18.37 13.44
N PRO A 259 12.43 19.69 13.31
CA PRO A 259 11.53 20.55 12.55
C PRO A 259 11.30 20.09 11.12
N GLU A 260 12.34 19.61 10.45
CA GLU A 260 12.30 19.16 9.06
C GLU A 260 11.33 17.96 8.88
N GLU A 261 11.33 17.02 9.83
CA GLU A 261 10.44 15.85 9.82
C GLU A 261 8.99 16.23 10.16
N ARG A 262 8.77 17.19 11.07
CA ARG A 262 7.43 17.73 11.36
C ARG A 262 6.84 18.41 10.14
N VAL A 263 7.64 19.22 9.44
CA VAL A 263 7.21 19.92 8.23
C VAL A 263 6.92 18.94 7.10
N GLU A 264 7.76 17.92 6.91
CA GLU A 264 7.49 16.86 5.94
C GLU A 264 6.17 16.13 6.22
N LEU A 265 5.86 15.80 7.49
CA LEU A 265 4.58 15.21 7.85
C LEU A 265 3.41 16.15 7.52
N LEU A 266 3.54 17.44 7.85
CA LEU A 266 2.51 18.43 7.54
C LEU A 266 2.29 18.58 6.03
N LEU A 267 3.36 18.59 5.23
CA LEU A 267 3.24 18.76 3.78
C LEU A 267 2.71 17.49 3.11
N SER A 268 3.23 16.32 3.47
CA SER A 268 2.82 15.03 2.88
C SER A 268 1.38 14.64 3.21
N THR A 269 0.83 15.14 4.32
CA THR A 269 -0.56 14.87 4.74
C THR A 269 -1.49 16.05 4.51
N GLU A 270 -1.02 17.12 3.87
CA GLU A 270 -1.77 18.38 3.73
C GLU A 270 -2.33 18.89 5.08
N ALA A 271 -1.51 18.74 6.12
CA ALA A 271 -1.79 19.06 7.51
C ALA A 271 -2.99 18.31 8.12
N ARG A 272 -3.54 17.29 7.46
CA ARG A 272 -4.62 16.46 8.00
C ARG A 272 -4.20 15.65 9.22
N CYS A 273 -2.90 15.38 9.36
CA CYS A 273 -2.32 14.77 10.56
C CYS A 273 -2.60 15.57 11.84
N LEU A 274 -2.89 16.88 11.74
CA LEU A 274 -3.19 17.73 12.88
C LEU A 274 -4.44 17.30 13.65
N THR A 275 -5.37 16.59 13.01
CA THR A 275 -6.54 15.98 13.67
C THR A 275 -6.14 15.01 14.79
N LEU A 276 -5.03 14.27 14.60
CA LEU A 276 -4.47 13.34 15.59
C LEU A 276 -3.48 14.01 16.56
N LEU A 277 -3.09 15.26 16.30
CA LEU A 277 -2.12 16.04 17.07
C LEU A 277 -2.80 17.18 17.82
N THR A 278 -4.05 16.99 18.22
CA THR A 278 -4.76 17.97 19.04
C THR A 278 -4.00 18.20 20.35
N GLY A 279 -3.81 19.48 20.70
CA GLY A 279 -3.03 19.89 21.88
C GLY A 279 -1.52 19.97 21.65
N CYS A 280 -0.99 19.53 20.49
CA CYS A 280 0.39 19.79 20.10
C CYS A 280 0.57 21.23 19.61
N THR A 281 1.82 21.70 19.61
CA THR A 281 2.22 22.97 18.99
C THR A 281 3.18 22.72 17.83
N ILE A 282 3.32 23.73 16.96
CA ILE A 282 4.32 23.78 15.90
C ILE A 282 5.42 24.75 16.37
N ASP A 283 6.66 24.29 16.41
CA ASP A 283 7.79 25.11 16.86
C ASP A 283 8.16 26.21 15.86
N ALA A 284 8.88 27.23 16.33
CA ALA A 284 9.24 28.39 15.53
C ALA A 284 10.05 28.05 14.27
N ARG A 285 10.92 27.03 14.32
CA ARG A 285 11.74 26.63 13.18
C ARG A 285 10.90 25.92 12.12
N SER A 286 9.98 25.04 12.52
CA SER A 286 8.99 24.45 11.60
C SER A 286 8.14 25.53 10.92
N VAL A 287 7.70 26.55 11.68
CA VAL A 287 6.96 27.70 11.13
C VAL A 287 7.80 28.47 10.11
N GLN A 288 9.07 28.73 10.40
CA GLN A 288 9.96 29.43 9.49
C GLN A 288 10.14 28.69 8.16
N ILE A 289 10.34 27.36 8.22
CA ILE A 289 10.46 26.52 7.01
C ILE A 289 9.17 26.60 6.18
N LEU A 290 8.00 26.51 6.82
CA LEU A 290 6.71 26.63 6.13
C LEU A 290 6.50 28.02 5.52
N CYS A 291 6.81 29.09 6.25
CA CYS A 291 6.70 30.46 5.73
C CYS A 291 7.69 30.74 4.57
N GLY A 292 8.77 29.97 4.45
CA GLY A 292 9.68 30.04 3.31
C GLY A 292 9.07 29.50 2.00
N ARG A 293 7.92 28.81 2.04
CA ARG A 293 7.26 28.27 0.86
C ARG A 293 6.30 29.29 0.23
N SER A 294 6.26 29.30 -1.09
CA SER A 294 5.44 30.20 -1.90
C SER A 294 4.04 29.66 -2.24
N SER A 295 3.81 28.35 -2.10
CA SER A 295 2.56 27.70 -2.47
C SER A 295 2.14 26.61 -1.49
N PHE A 296 0.83 26.46 -1.32
CA PHE A 296 0.15 25.47 -0.51
C PHE A 296 -1.15 25.08 -1.18
N THR A 297 -1.63 23.86 -0.90
CA THR A 297 -2.92 23.39 -1.41
C THR A 297 -4.07 23.98 -0.59
N THR A 298 -5.26 24.04 -1.19
CA THR A 298 -6.50 24.45 -0.50
C THR A 298 -6.74 23.61 0.75
N MET A 299 -6.44 22.31 0.69
CA MET A 299 -6.60 21.39 1.81
C MET A 299 -5.66 21.72 2.96
N PHE A 300 -4.37 21.97 2.67
CA PHE A 300 -3.41 22.37 3.70
C PHE A 300 -3.87 23.62 4.47
N ILE A 301 -4.34 24.64 3.75
CA ILE A 301 -4.80 25.90 4.34
C ILE A 301 -6.06 25.67 5.18
N THR A 302 -6.99 24.84 4.70
CA THR A 302 -8.22 24.47 5.40
C THR A 302 -7.90 23.73 6.71
N SER A 303 -7.00 22.73 6.67
CA SER A 303 -6.54 21.97 7.83
C SER A 303 -5.86 22.89 8.86
N MET A 304 -4.98 23.77 8.42
CA MET A 304 -4.30 24.73 9.29
C MET A 304 -5.28 25.73 9.92
N ALA A 305 -6.27 26.21 9.17
CA ALA A 305 -7.31 27.11 9.68
C ALA A 305 -8.27 26.43 10.67
N ARG A 306 -8.33 25.09 10.72
CA ARG A 306 -9.10 24.33 11.72
C ARG A 306 -8.28 23.96 12.94
N PHE A 307 -6.96 24.00 12.85
CA PHE A 307 -6.07 23.62 13.93
C PHE A 307 -5.98 24.72 14.99
N SER A 308 -6.51 24.46 16.19
CA SER A 308 -6.64 25.46 17.26
C SER A 308 -5.30 26.06 17.73
N ALA A 309 -4.21 25.31 17.62
CA ALA A 309 -2.86 25.75 17.94
C ALA A 309 -2.07 26.26 16.71
N ALA A 310 -2.76 26.62 15.62
CA ALA A 310 -2.11 27.16 14.43
C ALA A 310 -1.28 28.43 14.76
N PRO A 311 0.01 28.47 14.38
CA PRO A 311 0.89 29.59 14.68
C PRO A 311 0.45 30.90 14.00
N PRO A 312 0.38 32.03 14.72
CA PRO A 312 -0.04 33.31 14.16
C PRO A 312 0.77 33.76 12.93
N ALA A 313 2.09 33.55 12.96
CA ALA A 313 2.98 33.91 11.85
C ALA A 313 2.68 33.11 10.57
N LEU A 314 2.34 31.83 10.72
CA LEU A 314 1.97 30.99 9.58
C LEU A 314 0.61 31.42 9.01
N LEU A 315 -0.37 31.70 9.87
CA LEU A 315 -1.69 32.18 9.42
C LEU A 315 -1.59 33.49 8.63
N ALA A 316 -0.75 34.43 9.11
CA ALA A 316 -0.49 35.70 8.43
C ALA A 316 0.31 35.54 7.12
N HIS A 317 1.10 34.47 6.98
CA HIS A 317 1.74 34.11 5.72
C HIS A 317 0.72 33.55 4.73
N LEU A 318 -0.06 32.56 5.15
CA LEU A 318 -1.09 31.92 4.33
C LEU A 318 -2.10 32.93 3.80
N SER A 319 -2.47 33.93 4.60
CA SER A 319 -3.42 34.98 4.17
C SER A 319 -2.94 35.85 3.01
N LYS A 320 -1.63 35.95 2.82
CA LYS A 320 -1.03 36.76 1.74
C LYS A 320 -0.96 36.01 0.43
N LEU A 321 -1.17 34.69 0.43
CA LEU A 321 -1.04 33.86 -0.75
C LEU A 321 -2.10 34.22 -1.80
N PRO A 322 -1.74 34.24 -3.10
CA PRO A 322 -2.70 34.52 -4.19
C PRO A 322 -3.91 33.60 -4.18
N LEU A 323 -3.71 32.30 -3.84
CA LEU A 323 -4.76 31.30 -3.73
C LEU A 323 -5.85 31.71 -2.72
N VAL A 324 -5.44 32.21 -1.55
CA VAL A 324 -6.36 32.67 -0.50
C VAL A 324 -7.12 33.91 -0.95
N ARG A 325 -6.44 34.88 -1.58
CA ARG A 325 -7.09 36.12 -2.07
C ARG A 325 -8.21 35.82 -3.06
N LYS A 326 -8.00 34.83 -3.95
CA LYS A 326 -8.97 34.41 -4.95
C LYS A 326 -10.12 33.56 -4.37
N ASN A 327 -9.91 32.88 -3.24
CA ASN A 327 -10.89 31.98 -2.63
C ASN A 327 -11.59 32.62 -1.40
N PRO A 328 -12.86 33.07 -1.51
CA PRO A 328 -13.57 33.72 -0.42
C PRO A 328 -13.82 32.81 0.79
N GLN A 329 -13.94 31.49 0.60
CA GLN A 329 -14.15 30.54 1.69
C GLN A 329 -12.91 30.44 2.58
N LEU A 330 -11.72 30.30 1.97
CA LEU A 330 -10.45 30.27 2.71
C LEU A 330 -10.23 31.56 3.50
N ARG A 331 -10.56 32.72 2.92
CA ARG A 331 -10.46 34.02 3.62
C ARG A 331 -11.33 34.04 4.87
N ARG A 332 -12.60 33.66 4.75
CA ARG A 332 -13.53 33.62 5.90
C ARG A 332 -13.01 32.69 6.99
N MET A 333 -12.51 31.51 6.64
CA MET A 333 -11.94 30.57 7.62
C MET A 333 -10.74 31.15 8.36
N LEU A 334 -9.79 31.76 7.64
CA LEU A 334 -8.60 32.37 8.25
C LEU A 334 -8.93 33.61 9.09
N GLN A 335 -9.86 34.46 8.64
CA GLN A 335 -10.34 35.64 9.39
C GLN A 335 -11.02 35.22 10.71
N ALA A 336 -11.81 34.15 10.68
CA ALA A 336 -12.50 33.60 11.85
C ALA A 336 -11.54 32.93 12.85
N HIS A 337 -10.30 32.61 12.46
CA HIS A 337 -9.37 31.92 13.33
C HIS A 337 -8.97 32.76 14.56
N LYS A 338 -8.92 32.12 15.73
CA LYS A 338 -8.63 32.78 17.02
C LYS A 338 -7.22 33.37 17.06
N ASN A 339 -6.23 32.67 16.51
CA ASN A 339 -4.82 33.07 16.57
C ASN A 339 -4.39 34.00 15.42
N MET A 340 -5.32 34.42 14.56
CA MET A 340 -4.98 35.24 13.42
C MET A 340 -4.61 36.68 13.84
N PRO A 341 -3.42 37.21 13.48
CA PRO A 341 -3.00 38.56 13.88
C PRO A 341 -3.94 39.66 13.38
N GLY A 342 -4.15 40.70 14.20
CA GLY A 342 -5.05 41.81 13.88
C GLY A 342 -4.69 42.55 12.59
N ASP A 343 -3.41 42.74 12.31
CA ASP A 343 -2.93 43.40 11.08
C ASP A 343 -3.25 42.55 9.84
N ALA A 344 -3.05 41.23 9.95
CA ALA A 344 -3.38 40.29 8.88
C ALA A 344 -4.89 40.23 8.62
N LYS A 345 -5.72 40.25 9.68
CA LYS A 345 -7.19 40.30 9.55
C LYS A 345 -7.67 41.54 8.80
N ARG A 346 -7.03 42.69 9.00
CA ARG A 346 -7.36 43.95 8.30
C ARG A 346 -6.98 43.95 6.82
N SER A 347 -6.06 43.07 6.42
CA SER A 347 -5.52 43.00 5.05
C SER A 347 -6.16 41.90 4.15
N LEU A 348 -7.04 41.06 4.72
CA LEU A 348 -7.75 39.96 4.07
C LEU A 348 -9.16 40.38 3.65
#